data_AF-A0A4Q3TLN8-F1
#
_entry.id   AF-A0A4Q3TLN8-F1
#
_cell.length_a   1.000
_cell.length_b   1.000
_cell.length_c   1.000
_cell.angle_alpha   90.00
_cell.angle_beta   90.00
_cell.angle_gamma   90.00
#
_symmetry.space_group_name_H-M   'P 1'
#
loop_
_entity.id
_entity.type
_entity.pdbx_description
1 polymer ?
#
loop_
_entity_poly.entity_id
_entity_poly.type
_entity_poly.pdbx_seq_one_letter_code
_entity_poly.pdbx_strand_id
1 'polypeptide(L)' 'HELPDTIKGHQARLDDVNFYSRDPAGFASTMKALEAAQAKLAAAEEEWFELEAKREALVS' A
#
# COMPACT_ATOMS: atom_id res chain seq x y z
N HIS A 1 1.82 0.24 12.14
CA HIS A 1 0.54 0.60 11.50
C HIS A 1 0.24 -0.45 10.44
N GLU A 2 -1.03 -0.77 10.24
CA GLU A 2 -1.47 -1.63 9.13
C GLU A 2 -1.25 -0.95 7.77
N LEU A 3 -1.15 -1.75 6.69
CA LEU A 3 -0.86 -1.24 5.34
C LEU A 3 -1.91 -0.24 4.83
N PRO A 4 -3.23 -0.45 5.03
CA PRO A 4 -4.25 0.52 4.62
C PRO A 4 -4.06 1.89 5.25
N ASP A 5 -3.76 1.96 6.54
CA ASP A 5 -3.51 3.23 7.22
C ASP A 5 -2.23 3.90 6.73
N THR A 6 -1.21 3.09 6.42
CA THR A 6 0.06 3.58 5.84
C THR A 6 -0.18 4.22 4.47
N ILE A 7 -0.94 3.55 3.60
CA ILE A 7 -1.38 4.06 2.30
C ILE A 7 -2.13 5.39 2.47
N LYS A 8 -3.12 5.42 3.38
CA LYS A 8 -3.90 6.62 3.67
C LYS A 8 -3.00 7.79 4.13
N GLY A 9 -2.00 7.52 4.96
CA GLY A 9 -1.03 8.52 5.41
C GLY A 9 -0.18 9.08 4.27
N HIS A 10 0.28 8.23 3.34
CA HIS A 10 1.00 8.69 2.16
C HIS A 10 0.10 9.51 1.22
N GLN A 11 -1.14 9.05 0.99
CA GLN A 11 -2.13 9.77 0.19
C GLN A 11 -2.37 11.17 0.75
N ALA A 12 -2.67 11.28 2.05
CA ALA A 12 -2.91 12.56 2.73
C ALA A 12 -1.71 13.51 2.64
N ARG A 13 -0.48 12.97 2.65
CA ARG A 13 0.72 13.78 2.48
C ARG A 13 0.88 14.27 1.03
N LEU A 14 0.50 13.45 0.05
CA LEU A 14 0.52 13.81 -1.37
C LEU A 14 -0.61 14.78 -1.76
N ASP A 15 -1.71 14.79 -1.01
CA ASP A 15 -2.83 15.73 -1.18
C ASP A 15 -2.48 17.18 -0.80
N ASP A 16 -1.38 17.42 -0.09
CA ASP A 16 -0.87 18.78 0.12
C ASP A 16 -0.32 19.34 -1.20
N VAL A 17 -1.10 20.23 -1.82
CA VAL A 17 -0.79 20.90 -3.10
C VAL A 17 0.54 21.67 -3.09
N ASN A 18 1.04 22.07 -1.91
CA ASN A 18 2.32 22.77 -1.77
C ASN A 18 3.49 21.83 -1.46
N PHE A 19 3.25 20.53 -1.27
CA PHE A 19 4.28 19.59 -0.86
C PHE A 19 5.38 19.47 -1.91
N TYR A 20 5.03 19.31 -3.19
CA TYR A 20 6.03 19.22 -4.25
C TYR A 20 6.91 20.48 -4.31
N SER A 21 6.31 21.66 -4.29
CA SER A 21 7.04 22.93 -4.35
C SER A 21 7.95 23.14 -3.14
N ARG A 22 7.55 22.64 -1.97
CA ARG A 22 8.32 22.74 -0.72
C ARG A 22 9.44 21.71 -0.63
N ASP A 23 9.19 20.49 -1.09
CA ASP A 23 10.08 19.35 -0.95
C ASP A 23 9.88 18.33 -2.10
N PRO A 24 10.48 18.55 -3.28
CA PRO A 24 10.37 17.64 -4.41
C PRO A 24 10.91 16.23 -4.12
N ALA A 25 11.98 16.14 -3.32
CA ALA A 25 12.62 14.87 -2.98
C ALA A 25 11.73 14.05 -2.04
N GLY A 26 11.14 14.70 -1.02
CA GLY A 26 10.16 14.09 -0.14
C GLY A 26 8.89 13.68 -0.88
N PHE A 27 8.42 14.47 -1.84
CA PHE A 27 7.29 14.10 -2.70
C PHE A 27 7.59 12.82 -3.49
N ALA A 28 8.72 12.77 -4.19
CA ALA A 28 9.14 11.59 -4.96
C ALA A 28 9.32 10.35 -4.07
N SER A 29 9.88 10.52 -2.86
CA SER A 29 10.01 9.46 -1.88
C SER A 29 8.64 8.95 -1.39
N THR A 30 7.71 9.87 -1.12
CA THR A 30 6.35 9.53 -0.66
C THR A 30 5.56 8.80 -1.75
N MET A 31 5.71 9.19 -3.01
CA MET A 31 5.13 8.48 -4.16
C MET A 31 5.63 7.04 -4.24
N LYS A 32 6.95 6.82 -4.16
CA LYS A 32 7.53 5.46 -4.17
C LYS A 32 7.08 4.63 -2.98
N ALA A 33 6.97 5.25 -1.80
CA ALA A 33 6.50 4.57 -0.60
C ALA A 33 5.02 4.16 -0.72
N LEU A 34 4.18 5.02 -1.32
CA LEU A 34 2.78 4.71 -1.62
C LEU A 34 2.67 3.50 -2.56
N GLU A 35 3.39 3.53 -3.69
CA GLU A 35 3.42 2.43 -4.66
C GLU A 35 3.84 1.10 -4.02
N ALA A 36 4.91 1.13 -3.22
CA ALA A 36 5.40 -0.04 -2.51
C ALA A 36 4.38 -0.58 -1.48
N ALA A 37 3.68 0.30 -0.77
CA ALA A 37 2.67 -0.10 0.20
C ALA A 37 1.44 -0.73 -0.48
N GLN A 38 1.00 -0.17 -1.61
CA GLN A 38 -0.09 -0.71 -2.42
C GLN A 38 0.27 -2.09 -3.01
N ALA A 39 1.47 -2.23 -3.58
CA ALA A 39 1.95 -3.50 -4.11
C ALA A 39 2.03 -4.58 -3.01
N LYS A 40 2.48 -4.21 -1.82
CA LYS A 40 2.55 -5.12 -0.68
C LYS A 40 1.17 -5.55 -0.20
N LEU A 41 0.19 -4.65 -0.19
CA LEU A 41 -1.18 -5.00 0.17
C LEU A 41 -1.77 -6.00 -0.83
N ALA A 42 -1.64 -5.72 -2.14
CA ALA A 42 -2.14 -6.61 -3.18
C ALA A 42 -1.50 -8.01 -3.11
N ALA A 43 -0.18 -8.09 -2.87
CA ALA A 43 0.51 -9.37 -2.71
C ALA A 43 0.01 -10.17 -1.49
N ALA A 44 -0.27 -9.48 -0.38
CA ALA A 44 -0.82 -10.12 0.81
C ALA A 44 -2.26 -10.61 0.60
N GLU A 45 -3.07 -9.86 -0.16
CA GLU A 45 -4.42 -10.27 -0.55
C GLU A 45 -4.37 -11.51 -1.46
N GLU A 46 -3.46 -11.56 -2.43
CA GLU A 46 -3.25 -12.72 -3.31
C GLU A 46 -2.81 -13.96 -2.52
N GLU A 47 -1.82 -13.83 -1.63
CA GLU A 47 -1.38 -14.92 -0.75
C GLU A 47 -2.54 -15.44 0.11
N TRP A 48 -3.37 -14.53 0.65
CA TRP A 48 -4.53 -14.91 1.43
C TRP A 48 -5.55 -15.69 0.60
N PHE A 49 -5.87 -15.23 -0.62
CA PHE A 49 -6.78 -15.94 -1.52
C PHE A 49 -6.26 -17.34 -1.88
N GLU A 50 -4.95 -17.49 -2.14
CA GLU A 50 -4.35 -18.81 -2.41
C GLU A 50 -4.44 -19.75 -1.20
N LEU A 51 -4.18 -19.23 0.00
CA LEU A 51 -4.27 -20.00 1.24
C LEU A 51 -5.71 -20.44 1.52
N GLU A 52 -6.68 -19.56 1.28
CA GLU A 52 -8.10 -19.90 1.45
C GLU A 52 -8.54 -20.97 0.44
N ALA A 53 -8.11 -20.88 -0.82
CA ALA A 53 -8.37 -21.91 -1.83
C ALA A 53 -7.76 -23.28 -1.44
N LYS A 54 -6.54 -23.30 -0.91
CA LYS A 54 -5.89 -24.52 -0.39
C LYS A 54 -6.64 -25.08 0.82
N ARG A 55 -7.10 -24.21 1.73
CA ARG A 55 -7.91 -24.61 2.89
C ARG A 55 -9.23 -25.23 2.45
N GLU A 56 -9.95 -24.61 1.53
CA GLU A 56 -11.22 -25.11 1.00
C GLU A 56 -11.04 -26.51 0.40
N ALA A 57 -10.01 -26.71 -0.44
CA ALA A 57 -9.71 -28.00 -1.05
C ALA A 57 -9.36 -29.13 -0.05
N LEU A 58 -8.92 -28.80 1.16
CA LEU A 58 -8.61 -29.79 2.21
C LEU A 58 -9.83 -30.18 3.05
N VAL A 59 -10.86 -29.33 3.09
CA VAL A 59 -12.04 -29.51 3.94
C VAL A 59 -13.31 -29.86 3.14
N SER A 60 -13.26 -29.77 1.81
CA SER A 60 -14.26 -30.29 0.87
C SER A 60 -14.11 -31.79 0.67
#